data_AF-A0A6G9QMH5-F1
#
_entry.id   AF-A0A6G9QMH5-F1
#
_cell.length_a   1.000
_cell.length_b   1.000
_cell.length_c   1.000
_cell.angle_alpha   90.00
_cell.angle_beta   90.00
_cell.angle_gamma   90.00
#
_symmetry.space_group_name_H-M   'P 1'
#
loop_
_entity.id
_entity.type
_entity.pdbx_description
1 polymer ?
#
loop_
_entity_poly.entity_id
_entity_poly.type
_entity_poly.pdbx_seq_one_letter_code
_entity_poly.pdbx_strand_id
1 'polypeptide(L)'
;MLLHSTKEAIKIGLSLTIAISLTFLLGWEKPWWSAITIIAMSANETYGHSIKLASDRLAGTMAGAFAAVVLVSFFAQERFLFLTTLILFAGLATFMSFNQRYGYTVRISFYVCALVCAMGAFDDISSINLIILRLQETFLGVIVYSLVFGLIWPDTTQGHFFALQNKILNCLEEKASQLSQKMSAEDVLKISDELQQVIPQIAKMKTILDLPLNGSHQLKHQLEKWRTITISSYEITLKLTEIADQLTNTQTDLTKRETDLAQITQQLTILKLAVKSDESQTVASPSAASGMS
;
A
#
# COMPACT_ATOMS: atom_id res chain seq x y z
N MET A 1 -5.39 -25.90 -2.47
CA MET A 1 -5.52 -24.48 -2.84
C MET A 1 -4.12 -23.89 -2.94
N LEU A 2 -3.77 -23.19 -4.02
CA LEU A 2 -2.46 -22.50 -4.14
C LEU A 2 -2.31 -21.45 -3.03
N LEU A 3 -1.11 -21.34 -2.43
CA LEU A 3 -0.79 -20.27 -1.48
C LEU A 3 -0.96 -18.90 -2.14
N HIS A 4 -1.37 -17.90 -1.36
CA HIS A 4 -1.55 -16.52 -1.85
C HIS A 4 -0.28 -15.98 -2.50
N SER A 5 0.88 -16.16 -1.87
CA SER A 5 2.18 -15.76 -2.42
C SER A 5 2.51 -16.42 -3.76
N THR A 6 2.08 -17.67 -3.96
CA THR A 6 2.27 -18.37 -5.24
C THR A 6 1.39 -17.78 -6.33
N LYS A 7 0.13 -17.44 -6.01
CA LYS A 7 -0.78 -16.77 -6.96
C LYS A 7 -0.22 -15.42 -7.37
N GLU A 8 0.24 -14.62 -6.41
CA GLU A 8 0.86 -13.31 -6.67
C GLU A 8 2.11 -13.44 -7.54
N ALA A 9 3.01 -14.37 -7.23
CA ALA A 9 4.21 -14.61 -8.04
C ALA A 9 3.85 -14.98 -9.50
N ILE A 10 2.82 -15.81 -9.70
CA ILE A 10 2.34 -16.18 -11.04
C ILE A 10 1.76 -14.95 -11.77
N LYS A 11 0.94 -14.13 -11.10
CA LYS A 11 0.39 -12.89 -11.70
C LYS A 11 1.50 -11.94 -12.12
N ILE A 12 2.51 -11.73 -11.27
CA ILE A 12 3.66 -10.87 -11.56
C ILE A 12 4.43 -11.41 -12.76
N GLY A 13 4.79 -12.71 -12.75
CA GLY A 13 5.51 -13.34 -13.85
C GLY A 13 4.76 -13.23 -15.18
N LEU A 14 3.47 -13.53 -15.17
CA LEU A 14 2.61 -13.43 -16.35
C LEU A 14 2.48 -12.00 -16.86
N SER A 15 2.33 -11.01 -15.95
CA SER A 15 2.31 -9.59 -16.31
C SER A 15 3.61 -9.15 -16.98
N LEU A 16 4.76 -9.55 -16.42
CA LEU A 16 6.08 -9.23 -16.96
C LEU A 16 6.28 -9.83 -18.35
N THR A 17 5.95 -11.11 -18.52
CA THR A 17 6.06 -11.77 -19.83
C THR A 17 5.18 -11.08 -20.87
N ILE A 18 3.91 -10.81 -20.56
CA ILE A 18 2.99 -10.14 -21.49
C ILE A 18 3.50 -8.74 -21.84
N ALA A 19 3.93 -7.96 -20.85
CA ALA A 19 4.38 -6.60 -21.08
C ALA A 19 5.64 -6.56 -21.95
N ILE A 20 6.64 -7.40 -21.67
CA ILE A 20 7.87 -7.47 -22.45
C ILE A 20 7.58 -7.96 -23.87
N SER A 21 6.73 -8.99 -24.03
CA SER A 21 6.32 -9.47 -25.34
C SER A 21 5.60 -8.39 -26.16
N LEU A 22 4.66 -7.65 -25.54
CA LEU A 22 3.98 -6.53 -26.20
C LEU A 22 4.96 -5.42 -26.59
N THR A 23 5.92 -5.10 -25.74
CA THR A 23 6.92 -4.10 -26.08
C THR A 23 7.76 -4.50 -27.30
N PHE A 24 8.20 -5.76 -27.38
CA PHE A 24 8.92 -6.25 -28.56
C PHE A 24 8.06 -6.25 -29.82
N LEU A 25 6.77 -6.61 -29.71
CA LEU A 25 5.84 -6.59 -30.83
C LEU A 25 5.59 -5.17 -31.35
N LEU A 26 5.58 -4.17 -30.46
CA LEU A 26 5.43 -2.76 -30.82
C LEU A 26 6.74 -2.10 -31.28
N GLY A 27 7.86 -2.84 -31.21
CA GLY A 27 9.17 -2.38 -31.67
C GLY A 27 9.79 -1.29 -30.79
N TRP A 28 9.43 -1.19 -29.51
CA TRP A 28 10.02 -0.15 -28.65
C TRP A 28 11.41 -0.52 -28.15
N GLU A 29 12.27 0.49 -28.03
CA GLU A 29 13.70 0.31 -27.76
C GLU A 29 14.02 -0.15 -26.32
N LYS A 30 13.14 0.08 -25.33
CA LYS A 30 13.47 -0.04 -23.89
C LYS A 30 12.45 -0.83 -23.04
N PRO A 31 12.16 -2.10 -23.38
CA PRO A 31 11.12 -2.94 -22.75
C PRO A 31 11.15 -3.03 -21.23
N TRP A 32 12.32 -2.85 -20.63
CA TRP A 32 12.51 -2.88 -19.18
C TRP A 32 11.77 -1.77 -18.40
N TRP A 33 11.38 -0.64 -19.01
CA TRP A 33 10.65 0.41 -18.27
C TRP A 33 9.19 0.03 -17.99
N SER A 34 8.55 -0.70 -18.90
CA SER A 34 7.22 -1.29 -18.67
C SER A 34 7.28 -2.30 -17.53
N ALA A 35 8.31 -3.16 -17.52
CA ALA A 35 8.56 -4.11 -16.45
C ALA A 35 8.76 -3.45 -15.08
N ILE A 36 9.56 -2.38 -14.99
CA ILE A 36 9.75 -1.61 -13.74
C ILE A 36 8.41 -1.05 -13.23
N THR A 37 7.53 -0.62 -14.13
CA THR A 37 6.21 -0.11 -13.77
C THR A 37 5.36 -1.19 -13.11
N ILE A 38 5.34 -2.39 -13.69
CA ILE A 38 4.63 -3.56 -13.14
C ILE A 38 5.20 -3.94 -11.76
N ILE A 39 6.52 -4.01 -11.62
CA ILE A 39 7.18 -4.35 -10.35
C ILE A 39 6.87 -3.31 -9.26
N ALA A 40 6.94 -2.03 -9.60
CA ALA A 40 6.62 -0.94 -8.67
C ALA A 40 5.15 -0.99 -8.22
N MET A 41 4.25 -1.43 -9.10
CA MET A 41 2.83 -1.61 -8.78
C MET A 41 2.58 -2.88 -7.96
N SER A 42 3.24 -4.00 -8.28
CA SER A 42 3.09 -5.28 -7.57
C SER A 42 3.73 -5.30 -6.19
N ALA A 43 4.66 -4.40 -5.90
CA ALA A 43 5.25 -4.25 -4.56
C ALA A 43 4.25 -3.75 -3.50
N ASN A 44 3.08 -3.27 -3.93
CA ASN A 44 2.04 -2.80 -3.04
C ASN A 44 1.15 -3.94 -2.57
N GLU A 45 0.73 -3.86 -1.31
CA GLU A 45 0.02 -4.95 -0.64
C GLU A 45 -1.45 -5.08 -1.05
N THR A 46 -1.99 -4.14 -1.81
CA THR A 46 -3.40 -4.13 -2.19
C THR A 46 -3.58 -3.54 -3.58
N TYR A 47 -4.39 -4.20 -4.41
CA TYR A 47 -4.70 -3.77 -5.77
C TYR A 47 -5.19 -2.32 -5.85
N GLY A 48 -6.08 -1.89 -4.94
CA GLY A 48 -6.55 -0.50 -4.86
C GLY A 48 -5.43 0.52 -4.59
N HIS A 49 -4.41 0.15 -3.79
CA HIS A 49 -3.23 0.99 -3.59
C HIS A 49 -2.40 1.09 -4.88
N SER A 50 -2.20 -0.04 -5.56
CA SER A 50 -1.48 -0.12 -6.83
C SER A 50 -2.13 0.72 -7.93
N ILE A 51 -3.46 0.77 -8.00
CA ILE A 51 -4.19 1.59 -8.99
C ILE A 51 -4.01 3.09 -8.74
N LYS A 52 -4.08 3.52 -7.46
CA LYS A 52 -3.75 4.91 -7.12
C LYS A 52 -2.30 5.23 -7.51
N LEU A 53 -1.38 4.33 -7.19
CA LEU A 53 0.03 4.48 -7.55
C LEU A 53 0.24 4.56 -9.07
N ALA A 54 -0.54 3.80 -9.85
CA ALA A 54 -0.57 3.88 -11.31
C ALA A 54 -0.94 5.28 -11.79
N SER A 55 -2.01 5.86 -11.24
CA SER A 55 -2.44 7.22 -11.55
C SER A 55 -1.36 8.24 -11.18
N ASP A 56 -0.77 8.11 -9.99
CA ASP A 56 0.29 9.01 -9.54
C ASP A 56 1.55 8.89 -10.42
N ARG A 57 1.85 7.70 -10.93
CA ARG A 57 2.96 7.45 -11.86
C ARG A 57 2.69 8.09 -13.22
N LEU A 58 1.48 7.93 -13.78
CA LEU A 58 1.12 8.55 -15.06
C LEU A 58 1.16 10.08 -14.96
N ALA A 59 0.57 10.66 -13.92
CA ALA A 59 0.63 12.09 -13.65
C ALA A 59 2.07 12.58 -13.47
N GLY A 60 2.89 11.83 -12.74
CA GLY A 60 4.31 12.13 -12.53
C GLY A 60 5.10 12.08 -13.83
N THR A 61 4.90 11.06 -14.66
CA THR A 61 5.59 10.94 -15.95
C THR A 61 5.22 12.08 -16.90
N MET A 62 3.94 12.48 -16.95
CA MET A 62 3.50 13.62 -17.75
C MET A 62 4.09 14.94 -17.25
N ALA A 63 4.05 15.19 -15.93
CA ALA A 63 4.63 16.39 -15.32
C ALA A 63 6.15 16.44 -15.51
N GLY A 64 6.84 15.31 -15.38
CA GLY A 64 8.29 15.19 -15.57
C GLY A 64 8.71 15.39 -17.02
N ALA A 65 7.95 14.84 -17.96
CA ALA A 65 8.15 15.07 -19.39
C ALA A 65 7.99 16.56 -19.74
N PHE A 66 6.94 17.21 -19.25
CA PHE A 66 6.73 18.64 -19.45
C PHE A 66 7.86 19.48 -18.84
N ALA A 67 8.24 19.17 -17.60
CA ALA A 67 9.36 19.83 -16.93
C ALA A 67 10.68 19.65 -17.70
N ALA A 68 10.94 18.47 -18.27
CA ALA A 68 12.13 18.23 -19.10
C ALA A 68 12.15 19.13 -20.34
N VAL A 69 11.03 19.21 -21.07
CA VAL A 69 10.93 20.06 -22.27
C VAL A 69 11.20 21.52 -21.92
N VAL A 70 10.59 22.03 -20.85
CA VAL A 70 10.83 23.40 -20.37
C VAL A 70 12.31 23.59 -20.01
N LEU A 71 12.88 22.66 -19.26
CA LEU A 71 14.25 22.80 -18.76
C LEU A 71 15.28 22.74 -19.91
N VAL A 72 15.11 21.83 -20.85
CA VAL A 72 15.96 21.73 -22.06
C VAL A 72 15.77 22.98 -22.94
N SER A 73 14.53 23.41 -23.20
CA SER A 73 14.26 24.56 -24.09
C SER A 73 14.88 25.87 -23.60
N PHE A 74 14.83 26.13 -22.28
CA PHE A 74 15.31 27.40 -21.72
C PHE A 74 16.77 27.36 -21.28
N PHE A 75 17.29 26.21 -20.85
CA PHE A 75 18.57 26.14 -20.15
C PHE A 75 19.62 25.25 -20.82
N ALA A 76 19.31 24.51 -21.89
CA ALA A 76 20.27 23.57 -22.51
C ALA A 76 21.56 24.24 -23.03
N GLN A 77 21.51 25.52 -23.41
CA GLN A 77 22.67 26.25 -23.93
C GLN A 77 23.70 26.56 -22.84
N GLU A 78 23.27 26.87 -21.61
CA GLU A 78 24.12 27.32 -20.52
C GLU A 78 24.25 26.25 -19.42
N ARG A 79 25.35 25.48 -19.47
CA ARG A 79 25.57 24.31 -18.60
C ARG A 79 25.43 24.60 -17.10
N PHE A 80 25.96 25.72 -16.63
CA PHE A 80 25.87 26.08 -15.21
C PHE A 80 24.44 26.38 -14.80
N LEU A 81 23.71 27.17 -15.59
CA LEU A 81 22.33 27.55 -15.33
C LEU A 81 21.41 26.32 -15.35
N PHE A 82 21.65 25.39 -16.29
CA PHE A 82 20.99 24.11 -16.37
C PHE A 82 21.17 23.27 -15.11
N LEU A 83 22.43 23.07 -14.68
CA LEU A 83 22.74 22.27 -13.50
C LEU A 83 22.16 22.88 -12.22
N THR A 84 22.28 24.20 -12.05
CA THR A 84 21.70 24.89 -10.89
C THR A 84 20.19 24.73 -10.84
N THR A 85 19.49 24.90 -11.98
CA THR A 85 18.03 24.73 -12.05
C THR A 85 17.62 23.30 -11.77
N LEU A 86 18.34 22.31 -12.31
CA LEU A 86 18.07 20.89 -12.06
C LEU A 86 18.28 20.52 -10.58
N ILE A 87 19.33 21.04 -9.94
CA ILE A 87 19.60 20.84 -8.50
C ILE A 87 18.51 21.49 -7.65
N LEU A 88 18.08 22.71 -7.99
CA LEU A 88 16.96 23.37 -7.33
C LEU A 88 15.67 22.57 -7.46
N PHE A 89 15.39 22.03 -8.66
CA PHE A 89 14.24 21.16 -8.87
C PHE A 89 14.36 19.86 -8.07
N ALA A 90 15.56 19.25 -7.98
CA ALA A 90 15.82 18.09 -7.14
C ALA A 90 15.55 18.37 -5.65
N GLY A 91 16.01 19.53 -5.15
CA GLY A 91 15.77 19.97 -3.78
C GLY A 91 14.29 20.17 -3.48
N LEU A 92 13.59 20.87 -4.37
CA LEU A 92 12.14 21.09 -4.26
C LEU A 92 11.37 19.76 -4.31
N ALA A 93 11.73 18.88 -5.25
CA ALA A 93 11.11 17.57 -5.39
C ALA A 93 11.35 16.69 -4.16
N THR A 94 12.54 16.74 -3.59
CA THR A 94 12.88 16.02 -2.34
C THR A 94 12.06 16.56 -1.17
N PHE A 95 11.96 17.88 -1.03
CA PHE A 95 11.14 18.49 0.01
C PHE A 95 9.65 18.10 -0.13
N MET A 96 9.10 18.17 -1.34
CA MET A 96 7.71 17.78 -1.60
C MET A 96 7.48 16.26 -1.54
N SER A 97 8.53 15.44 -1.67
CA SER A 97 8.42 13.98 -1.65
C SER A 97 7.92 13.43 -0.31
N PHE A 98 8.07 14.18 0.77
CA PHE A 98 7.55 13.84 2.10
C PHE A 98 6.03 14.00 2.23
N ASN A 99 5.37 14.63 1.25
CA ASN A 99 3.93 14.77 1.26
C ASN A 99 3.26 13.41 0.97
N GLN A 100 2.39 12.96 1.88
CA GLN A 100 1.65 11.69 1.78
C GLN A 100 0.75 11.61 0.54
N ARG A 101 0.29 12.75 0.00
CA ARG A 101 -0.65 12.78 -1.14
C ARG A 101 0.04 12.90 -2.50
N TYR A 102 1.06 13.74 -2.62
CA TYR A 102 1.70 14.07 -3.91
C TYR A 102 3.16 13.62 -4.00
N GLY A 103 3.72 13.10 -2.91
CA GLY A 103 5.15 12.83 -2.82
C GLY A 103 5.64 11.82 -3.85
N TYR A 104 4.85 10.79 -4.15
CA TYR A 104 5.19 9.82 -5.19
C TYR A 104 5.18 10.45 -6.59
N THR A 105 4.12 11.20 -6.94
CA THR A 105 4.00 11.91 -8.22
C THR A 105 5.19 12.84 -8.46
N VAL A 106 5.58 13.61 -7.45
CA VAL A 106 6.71 14.55 -7.54
C VAL A 106 8.05 13.81 -7.69
N ARG A 107 8.25 12.69 -6.99
CA ARG A 107 9.44 11.84 -7.17
C ARG A 107 9.55 11.32 -8.60
N ILE A 108 8.45 10.79 -9.14
CA ILE A 108 8.42 10.30 -10.52
C ILE A 108 8.64 11.44 -11.52
N SER A 109 8.04 12.60 -11.28
CA SER A 109 8.23 13.80 -12.11
C SER A 109 9.70 14.20 -12.18
N PHE A 110 10.39 14.27 -11.04
CA PHE A 110 11.81 14.58 -11.03
C PHE A 110 12.65 13.50 -11.70
N TYR A 111 12.40 12.21 -11.39
CA TYR A 111 13.12 11.09 -12.01
C TYR A 111 13.00 11.10 -13.53
N VAL A 112 11.78 11.26 -14.07
CA VAL A 112 11.53 11.30 -15.51
C VAL A 112 12.20 12.54 -16.12
N CYS A 113 12.09 13.71 -15.48
CA CYS A 113 12.74 14.92 -15.95
C CYS A 113 14.26 14.75 -16.03
N ALA A 114 14.90 14.32 -14.95
CA ALA A 114 16.34 14.11 -14.88
C ALA A 114 16.80 13.05 -15.89
N LEU A 115 16.00 12.01 -16.10
CA LEU A 115 16.32 10.96 -17.05
C LEU A 115 16.24 11.44 -18.50
N VAL A 116 15.22 12.22 -18.86
CA VAL A 116 15.11 12.82 -20.20
C VAL A 116 16.28 13.78 -20.43
N CYS A 117 16.57 14.64 -19.46
CA CYS A 117 17.71 15.56 -19.50
C CYS A 117 19.05 14.85 -19.68
N ALA A 118 19.27 13.71 -19.01
CA ALA A 118 20.53 12.97 -19.07
C ALA A 118 20.65 12.09 -20.32
N MET A 119 19.57 11.43 -20.75
CA MET A 119 19.59 10.46 -21.84
C MET A 119 19.18 11.05 -23.19
N GLY A 120 18.48 12.19 -23.22
CA GLY A 120 18.05 12.88 -24.43
C GLY A 120 19.18 13.57 -25.19
N ALA A 121 20.40 13.54 -24.65
CA ALA A 121 21.62 14.08 -25.24
C ALA A 121 21.56 15.57 -25.64
N PHE A 122 20.60 16.31 -25.08
CA PHE A 122 20.29 17.70 -25.47
C PHE A 122 19.97 17.89 -26.96
N ASP A 123 19.58 16.79 -27.62
CA ASP A 123 19.04 16.81 -28.97
C ASP A 123 17.50 16.78 -28.91
N ASP A 124 16.84 17.69 -29.62
CA ASP A 124 15.38 17.85 -29.57
C ASP A 124 14.66 16.59 -30.02
N ILE A 125 15.13 15.96 -31.10
CA ILE A 125 14.49 14.76 -31.67
C ILE A 125 14.64 13.59 -30.70
N SER A 126 15.86 13.34 -30.24
CA SER A 126 16.15 12.25 -29.30
C SER A 126 15.41 12.42 -27.97
N SER A 127 15.32 13.64 -27.46
CA SER A 127 14.61 13.96 -26.21
C SER A 127 13.10 13.74 -26.33
N ILE A 128 12.48 14.20 -27.43
CA ILE A 128 11.05 14.00 -27.68
C ILE A 128 10.72 12.52 -27.86
N ASN A 129 11.51 11.78 -28.64
CA ASN A 129 11.32 10.33 -28.81
C ASN A 129 11.39 9.60 -27.47
N LEU A 130 12.33 9.97 -26.60
CA LEU A 130 12.47 9.39 -25.28
C LEU A 130 11.28 9.72 -24.36
N ILE A 131 10.76 10.95 -24.42
CA ILE A 131 9.54 11.35 -23.69
C ILE A 131 8.34 10.50 -24.12
N ILE A 132 8.12 10.38 -25.43
CA ILE A 132 7.00 9.59 -25.99
C ILE A 132 7.13 8.12 -25.56
N LEU A 133 8.33 7.56 -25.69
CA LEU A 133 8.64 6.20 -25.27
C LEU A 133 8.32 5.99 -23.77
N ARG A 134 8.69 6.95 -22.92
CA ARG A 134 8.40 6.90 -21.47
C ARG A 134 6.91 6.89 -21.16
N LEU A 135 6.13 7.71 -21.86
CA LEU A 135 4.69 7.73 -21.71
C LEU A 135 4.10 6.38 -22.14
N GLN A 136 4.42 5.93 -23.35
CA GLN A 136 3.94 4.68 -23.91
C GLN A 136 4.24 3.46 -23.01
N GLU A 137 5.46 3.33 -22.51
CA GLU A 137 5.85 2.21 -21.65
C GLU A 137 5.21 2.28 -20.26
N THR A 138 5.01 3.49 -19.72
CA THR A 138 4.27 3.64 -18.45
C THR A 138 2.80 3.23 -18.64
N PHE A 139 2.16 3.70 -19.71
CA PHE A 139 0.77 3.34 -20.03
C PHE A 139 0.62 1.83 -20.25
N LEU A 140 1.51 1.21 -21.04
CA LEU A 140 1.47 -0.23 -21.29
C LEU A 140 1.62 -1.02 -19.98
N GLY A 141 2.60 -0.67 -19.15
CA GLY A 141 2.82 -1.35 -17.87
C GLY A 141 1.60 -1.27 -16.95
N VAL A 142 0.96 -0.09 -16.86
CA VAL A 142 -0.26 0.12 -16.07
C VAL A 142 -1.44 -0.71 -16.63
N ILE A 143 -1.62 -0.73 -17.95
CA ILE A 143 -2.70 -1.48 -18.60
C ILE A 143 -2.53 -2.99 -18.39
N VAL A 144 -1.33 -3.51 -18.64
CA VAL A 144 -1.03 -4.95 -18.49
C VAL A 144 -1.18 -5.37 -17.03
N TYR A 145 -0.65 -4.60 -16.08
CA TYR A 145 -0.85 -4.87 -14.66
C TYR A 145 -2.35 -4.89 -14.32
N SER A 146 -3.09 -3.88 -14.74
CA SER A 146 -4.51 -3.74 -14.40
C SER A 146 -5.35 -4.89 -14.97
N LEU A 147 -5.05 -5.34 -16.19
CA LEU A 147 -5.69 -6.49 -16.82
C LEU A 147 -5.37 -7.79 -16.09
N VAL A 148 -4.10 -8.07 -15.82
CA VAL A 148 -3.70 -9.34 -15.19
C VAL A 148 -4.20 -9.42 -13.75
N PHE A 149 -3.98 -8.39 -12.95
CA PHE A 149 -4.41 -8.38 -11.55
C PHE A 149 -5.92 -8.19 -11.38
N GLY A 150 -6.60 -7.62 -12.38
CA GLY A 150 -8.06 -7.50 -12.40
C GLY A 150 -8.78 -8.78 -12.84
N LEU A 151 -8.23 -9.52 -13.82
CA LEU A 151 -8.87 -10.71 -14.38
C LEU A 151 -8.44 -12.02 -13.69
N ILE A 152 -7.18 -12.12 -13.29
CA ILE A 152 -6.62 -13.36 -12.73
C ILE A 152 -6.71 -13.29 -11.20
N TRP A 153 -7.59 -14.10 -10.61
CA TRP A 153 -7.88 -14.13 -9.16
C TRP A 153 -8.06 -12.73 -8.55
N PRO A 154 -9.18 -12.04 -8.84
CA PRO A 154 -9.41 -10.71 -8.29
C PRO A 154 -9.42 -10.76 -6.76
N ASP A 155 -8.44 -10.10 -6.15
CA ASP A 155 -8.37 -9.96 -4.71
C ASP A 155 -9.06 -8.64 -4.32
N THR A 156 -10.20 -8.74 -3.65
CA THR A 156 -10.95 -7.57 -3.20
C THR A 156 -10.24 -6.93 -2.01
N THR A 157 -10.05 -5.61 -2.04
CA THR A 157 -9.52 -4.82 -0.92
C THR A 157 -10.31 -5.08 0.38
N GLN A 158 -11.61 -5.35 0.26
CA GLN A 158 -12.47 -5.77 1.36
C GLN A 158 -12.00 -7.07 2.00
N GLY A 159 -11.81 -8.13 1.22
CA GLY A 159 -11.41 -9.43 1.74
C GLY A 159 -10.07 -9.35 2.48
N HIS A 160 -9.11 -8.60 1.96
CA HIS A 160 -7.82 -8.41 2.63
C HIS A 160 -7.95 -7.60 3.93
N PHE A 161 -8.78 -6.55 3.95
CA PHE A 161 -9.04 -5.77 5.16
C PHE A 161 -9.70 -6.61 6.25
N PHE A 162 -10.76 -7.35 5.93
CA PHE A 162 -11.47 -8.21 6.89
C PHE A 162 -10.60 -9.37 7.38
N ALA A 163 -9.82 -9.98 6.49
CA ALA A 163 -8.87 -11.02 6.88
C ALA A 163 -7.81 -10.49 7.86
N LEU A 164 -7.29 -9.28 7.62
CA LEU A 164 -6.33 -8.63 8.52
C LEU A 164 -6.98 -8.28 9.86
N GLN A 165 -8.19 -7.72 9.85
CA GLN A 165 -8.97 -7.39 11.05
C GLN A 165 -9.21 -8.63 11.92
N ASN A 166 -9.65 -9.74 11.31
CA ASN A 166 -9.89 -10.99 12.03
C ASN A 166 -8.61 -11.60 12.58
N LYS A 167 -7.50 -11.52 11.84
CA LYS A 167 -6.19 -11.98 12.31
C LYS A 167 -5.76 -11.21 13.56
N ILE A 168 -5.91 -9.88 13.55
CA ILE A 168 -5.59 -9.02 14.71
C ILE A 168 -6.48 -9.37 15.90
N LEU A 169 -7.80 -9.45 15.70
CA LEU A 169 -8.75 -9.75 16.79
C LEU A 169 -8.51 -11.13 17.41
N ASN A 170 -8.22 -12.15 16.60
CA ASN A 170 -7.90 -13.49 17.09
C ASN A 170 -6.58 -13.51 17.87
N CYS A 171 -5.56 -12.79 17.39
CA CYS A 171 -4.29 -12.66 18.10
C CYS A 171 -4.47 -11.97 19.45
N LEU A 172 -5.22 -10.86 19.51
CA LEU A 172 -5.48 -10.13 20.75
C LEU A 172 -6.24 -10.99 21.78
N GLU A 173 -7.23 -11.77 21.35
CA GLU A 173 -7.96 -12.68 22.24
C GLU A 173 -7.06 -13.81 22.74
N GLU A 174 -6.30 -14.44 21.84
CA GLU A 174 -5.37 -15.50 22.22
C GLU A 174 -4.38 -15.00 23.28
N LYS A 175 -3.80 -13.80 23.07
CA LYS A 175 -2.85 -13.20 24.02
C LYS A 175 -3.49 -12.73 25.31
N ALA A 176 -4.69 -12.14 25.26
CA ALA A 176 -5.43 -11.80 26.47
C ALA A 176 -5.76 -13.05 27.31
N SER A 177 -6.12 -14.16 26.66
CA SER A 177 -6.38 -15.43 27.34
C SER A 177 -5.11 -16.04 27.93
N GLN A 178 -3.97 -15.96 27.25
CA GLN A 178 -2.68 -16.41 27.77
C GLN A 178 -2.27 -15.57 28.98
N LEU A 179 -2.36 -14.24 28.90
CA LEU A 179 -2.06 -13.34 30.02
C LEU A 179 -2.98 -13.52 31.24
N SER A 180 -4.15 -14.13 31.08
CA SER A 180 -5.03 -14.50 32.21
C SER A 180 -4.58 -15.77 32.94
N GLN A 181 -3.73 -16.60 32.32
CA GLN A 181 -3.19 -17.82 32.94
C GLN A 181 -1.94 -17.52 33.78
N LYS A 182 -1.60 -18.43 34.70
CA LYS A 182 -0.32 -18.37 35.42
C LYS A 182 0.80 -18.70 34.44
N MET A 183 1.61 -17.71 34.07
CA MET A 183 2.70 -17.84 33.10
C MET A 183 4.05 -17.52 33.73
N SER A 184 5.11 -18.08 33.14
CA SER A 184 6.50 -17.72 33.45
C SER A 184 6.83 -16.32 32.92
N ALA A 185 7.75 -15.61 33.56
CA ALA A 185 8.20 -14.28 33.12
C ALA A 185 8.77 -14.30 31.67
N GLU A 186 9.35 -15.43 31.25
CA GLU A 186 9.88 -15.62 29.89
C GLU A 186 8.76 -15.70 28.83
N ASP A 187 7.61 -16.27 29.19
CA ASP A 187 6.46 -16.35 28.28
C ASP A 187 5.73 -15.01 28.17
N VAL A 188 5.71 -14.22 29.26
CA VAL A 188 5.16 -12.85 29.25
C VAL A 188 5.98 -11.93 28.34
N LEU A 189 7.32 -12.05 28.36
CA LEU A 189 8.20 -11.31 27.45
C LEU A 189 7.96 -11.66 25.98
N LYS A 190 7.72 -12.94 25.66
CA LYS A 190 7.36 -13.36 24.29
C LYS A 190 6.03 -12.77 23.84
N ILE A 191 5.02 -12.76 24.72
CA ILE A 191 3.72 -12.16 24.42
C ILE A 191 3.85 -10.65 24.18
N SER A 192 4.66 -9.96 24.97
CA SER A 192 4.96 -8.53 24.80
C SER A 192 5.53 -8.23 23.41
N ASP A 193 6.53 -8.99 22.97
CA ASP A 193 7.15 -8.83 21.64
C ASP A 193 6.15 -9.12 20.51
N GLU A 194 5.34 -10.17 20.65
CA GLU A 194 4.29 -10.49 19.66
C GLU A 194 3.19 -9.42 19.60
N LEU A 195 2.77 -8.84 20.72
CA LEU A 195 1.84 -7.70 20.74
C LEU A 195 2.43 -6.46 20.08
N GLN A 196 3.74 -6.24 20.23
CA GLN A 196 4.44 -5.15 19.56
C GLN A 196 4.45 -5.33 18.03
N GLN A 197 4.47 -6.58 17.54
CA GLN A 197 4.33 -6.90 16.12
C GLN A 197 2.89 -6.71 15.57
N VAL A 198 1.88 -6.57 16.42
CA VAL A 198 0.49 -6.25 16.01
C VAL A 198 0.33 -4.77 15.65
N ILE A 199 1.09 -3.87 16.29
CA ILE A 199 1.07 -2.42 16.03
C ILE A 199 1.29 -2.06 14.55
N PRO A 200 2.33 -2.57 13.84
CA PRO A 200 2.51 -2.27 12.42
C PRO A 200 1.36 -2.82 11.55
N GLN A 201 0.70 -3.91 11.96
CA GLN A 201 -0.47 -4.44 11.25
C GLN A 201 -1.70 -3.52 11.39
N ILE A 202 -1.90 -2.92 12.57
CA ILE A 202 -2.95 -1.92 12.78
C ILE A 202 -2.64 -0.62 12.01
N ALA A 203 -1.38 -0.19 11.99
CA ALA A 203 -0.95 0.96 11.18
C ALA A 203 -1.22 0.73 9.68
N LYS A 204 -0.96 -0.49 9.19
CA LYS A 204 -1.32 -0.90 7.82
C LYS A 204 -2.83 -0.85 7.57
N MET A 205 -3.65 -1.27 8.52
CA MET A 205 -5.11 -1.16 8.43
C MET A 205 -5.58 0.29 8.30
N LYS A 206 -4.98 1.21 9.07
CA LYS A 206 -5.21 2.65 8.95
C LYS A 206 -4.81 3.17 7.57
N THR A 207 -3.64 2.77 7.04
CA THR A 207 -3.21 3.15 5.69
C THR A 207 -4.21 2.71 4.62
N ILE A 208 -4.80 1.51 4.74
CA ILE A 208 -5.85 1.03 3.82
C ILE A 208 -7.08 1.95 3.87
N LEU A 209 -7.50 2.39 5.06
CA LEU A 209 -8.65 3.29 5.23
C LEU A 209 -8.41 4.72 4.73
N ASP A 210 -7.15 5.18 4.74
CA ASP A 210 -6.77 6.51 4.24
C ASP A 210 -6.57 6.56 2.71
N LEU A 211 -6.62 5.40 2.04
CA LEU A 211 -6.58 5.29 0.59
C LEU A 211 -7.98 5.47 -0.04
N PRO A 212 -8.07 5.92 -1.31
CA PRO A 212 -9.34 6.01 -2.01
C PRO A 212 -9.94 4.61 -2.20
N LEU A 213 -11.02 4.32 -1.45
CA LEU A 213 -11.72 3.03 -1.41
C LEU A 213 -12.62 2.78 -2.64
N ASN A 214 -12.18 3.17 -3.84
CA ASN A 214 -13.01 3.16 -5.06
C ASN A 214 -13.48 1.76 -5.49
N GLY A 215 -12.84 0.69 -4.99
CA GLY A 215 -13.25 -0.71 -5.22
C GLY A 215 -13.96 -1.38 -4.05
N SER A 216 -14.27 -0.65 -2.96
CA SER A 216 -14.90 -1.22 -1.76
C SER A 216 -16.10 -0.39 -1.32
N HIS A 217 -17.29 -0.79 -1.79
CA HIS A 217 -18.53 -0.07 -1.47
C HIS A 217 -18.83 -0.08 0.05
N GLN A 218 -18.61 -1.20 0.75
CA GLN A 218 -18.88 -1.32 2.18
C GLN A 218 -17.89 -0.53 3.05
N LEU A 219 -16.57 -0.62 2.78
CA LEU A 219 -15.58 0.16 3.55
C LEU A 219 -15.80 1.66 3.33
N LYS A 220 -16.18 2.08 2.12
CA LYS A 220 -16.49 3.48 1.82
C LYS A 220 -17.75 3.95 2.54
N HIS A 221 -18.79 3.11 2.60
CA HIS A 221 -20.06 3.43 3.26
C HIS A 221 -19.95 3.52 4.79
N GLN A 222 -19.06 2.73 5.40
CA GLN A 222 -18.89 2.65 6.86
C GLN A 222 -17.50 3.14 7.33
N LEU A 223 -16.86 4.06 6.61
CA LEU A 223 -15.48 4.49 6.87
C LEU A 223 -15.23 4.91 8.33
N GLU A 224 -16.14 5.70 8.89
CA GLU A 224 -16.03 6.19 10.28
C GLU A 224 -16.12 5.05 11.30
N LYS A 225 -16.99 4.05 11.08
CA LYS A 225 -17.07 2.85 11.94
C LYS A 225 -15.74 2.06 11.91
N TRP A 226 -15.17 1.85 10.73
CA TRP A 226 -13.91 1.11 10.58
C TRP A 226 -12.70 1.87 11.14
N ARG A 227 -12.73 3.20 11.08
CA ARG A 227 -11.75 4.05 11.79
C ARG A 227 -11.84 3.87 13.29
N THR A 228 -13.05 3.91 13.86
CA THR A 228 -13.25 3.66 15.30
C THR A 228 -12.76 2.27 15.69
N ILE A 229 -13.10 1.23 14.93
CA ILE A 229 -12.64 -0.14 15.19
C ILE A 229 -11.11 -0.25 15.14
N THR A 230 -10.47 0.42 14.17
CA THR A 230 -9.00 0.46 14.06
C THR A 230 -8.35 1.13 15.27
N ILE A 231 -8.91 2.26 15.73
CA ILE A 231 -8.44 2.99 16.91
C ILE A 231 -8.63 2.14 18.17
N SER A 232 -9.81 1.54 18.37
CA SER A 232 -10.06 0.67 19.52
C SER A 232 -9.14 -0.57 19.53
N SER A 233 -8.83 -1.15 18.38
CA SER A 233 -7.86 -2.26 18.29
C SER A 233 -6.46 -1.84 18.73
N TYR A 234 -6.05 -0.61 18.40
CA TYR A 234 -4.77 -0.04 18.83
C TYR A 234 -4.74 0.20 20.35
N GLU A 235 -5.80 0.80 20.90
CA GLU A 235 -5.92 1.05 22.35
C GLU A 235 -5.87 -0.25 23.15
N ILE A 236 -6.53 -1.32 22.67
CA ILE A 236 -6.50 -2.64 23.33
C ILE A 236 -5.08 -3.23 23.29
N THR A 237 -4.37 -3.07 22.18
CA THR A 237 -3.00 -3.56 22.05
C THR A 237 -2.08 -2.86 23.05
N LEU A 238 -2.17 -1.53 23.16
CA LEU A 238 -1.40 -0.75 24.13
C LEU A 238 -1.67 -1.18 25.58
N LYS A 239 -2.95 -1.35 25.95
CA LYS A 239 -3.32 -1.80 27.29
C LYS A 239 -2.81 -3.20 27.61
N LEU A 240 -2.87 -4.12 26.64
CA LEU A 240 -2.35 -5.48 26.82
C LEU A 240 -0.82 -5.47 26.97
N THR A 241 -0.10 -4.64 26.20
CA THR A 241 1.34 -4.47 26.36
C THR A 241 1.70 -3.86 27.71
N GLU A 242 0.94 -2.86 28.19
CA GLU A 242 1.13 -2.27 29.52
C GLU A 242 0.93 -3.30 30.64
N ILE A 243 -0.11 -4.14 30.54
CA ILE A 243 -0.35 -5.23 31.50
C ILE A 243 0.77 -6.28 31.44
N ALA A 244 1.28 -6.61 30.25
CA ALA A 244 2.41 -7.52 30.10
C ALA A 244 3.68 -6.97 30.76
N ASP A 245 3.98 -5.68 30.60
CA ASP A 245 5.14 -5.03 31.22
C ASP A 245 5.02 -4.95 32.75
N GLN A 246 3.81 -4.68 33.27
CA GLN A 246 3.53 -4.74 34.71
C GLN A 246 3.75 -6.15 35.32
N LEU A 247 3.44 -7.20 34.54
CA LEU A 247 3.68 -8.59 34.94
C LEU A 247 5.18 -8.95 34.95
N THR A 248 5.98 -8.37 34.05
CA THR A 248 7.43 -8.56 34.03
C THR A 248 8.12 -7.84 35.19
N ASN A 249 7.65 -6.65 35.58
CA ASN A 249 8.28 -5.82 36.61
C ASN A 249 7.86 -6.16 38.07
N THR A 250 7.12 -7.25 38.31
CA THR A 250 6.70 -7.72 39.66
C THR A 250 5.97 -6.67 40.49
N GLN A 251 5.35 -5.68 39.86
CA GLN A 251 4.44 -4.72 40.48
C GLN A 251 3.03 -5.06 40.02
N THR A 252 2.28 -5.83 40.81
CA THR A 252 0.87 -6.03 40.44
C THR A 252 -0.04 -6.28 41.64
N ASP A 253 -1.02 -5.39 41.79
CA ASP A 253 -2.24 -5.58 42.56
C ASP A 253 -3.13 -6.56 41.76
N LEU A 254 -3.24 -7.81 42.21
CA LEU A 254 -3.90 -8.91 41.50
C LEU A 254 -5.38 -8.61 41.18
N THR A 255 -6.03 -7.81 42.03
CA THR A 255 -7.45 -7.44 41.88
C THR A 255 -7.69 -6.50 40.70
N LYS A 256 -6.80 -5.50 40.53
CA LYS A 256 -6.85 -4.54 39.42
C LYS A 256 -6.62 -5.24 38.07
N ARG A 257 -5.68 -6.19 38.03
CA ARG A 257 -5.38 -7.03 36.86
C ARG A 257 -6.60 -7.82 36.35
N GLU A 258 -7.31 -8.49 37.25
CA GLU A 258 -8.48 -9.30 36.86
C GLU A 258 -9.62 -8.43 36.32
N THR A 259 -9.85 -7.24 36.90
CA THR A 259 -10.81 -6.27 36.36
C THR A 259 -10.40 -5.70 35.00
N ASP A 260 -9.13 -5.36 34.80
CA ASP A 260 -8.65 -4.77 33.55
C ASP A 260 -8.66 -5.81 32.41
N LEU A 261 -8.26 -7.05 32.69
CA LEU A 261 -8.36 -8.16 31.72
C LEU A 261 -9.82 -8.53 31.40
N ALA A 262 -10.72 -8.51 32.39
CA ALA A 262 -12.14 -8.74 32.16
C ALA A 262 -12.76 -7.64 31.28
N GLN A 263 -12.42 -6.37 31.51
CA GLN A 263 -12.86 -5.25 30.67
C GLN A 263 -12.33 -5.36 29.24
N ILE A 264 -11.05 -5.70 29.05
CA ILE A 264 -10.47 -5.88 27.72
C ILE A 264 -11.14 -7.05 26.98
N THR A 265 -11.36 -8.18 27.66
CA THR A 265 -12.03 -9.35 27.08
C THR A 265 -13.48 -9.03 26.68
N GLN A 266 -14.19 -8.23 27.48
CA GLN A 266 -15.53 -7.75 27.14
C GLN A 266 -15.51 -6.80 25.94
N GLN A 267 -14.56 -5.86 25.87
CA GLN A 267 -14.39 -4.96 24.72
C GLN A 267 -14.06 -5.72 23.43
N LEU A 268 -13.17 -6.71 23.50
CA LEU A 268 -12.84 -7.60 22.37
C LEU A 268 -14.06 -8.39 21.89
N THR A 269 -14.89 -8.88 22.82
CA THR A 269 -16.13 -9.60 22.49
C THR A 269 -17.13 -8.70 21.76
N ILE A 270 -17.32 -7.46 22.24
CA ILE A 270 -18.20 -6.47 21.59
C ILE A 270 -17.67 -6.11 20.20
N LEU A 271 -16.37 -5.87 20.06
CA LEU A 271 -15.75 -5.59 18.76
C LEU A 271 -15.93 -6.76 17.78
N LYS A 272 -15.70 -8.01 18.22
CA LYS A 272 -15.95 -9.20 17.39
C LYS A 272 -17.40 -9.32 16.93
N LEU A 273 -18.37 -9.05 17.80
CA LEU A 273 -19.79 -9.05 17.42
C LEU A 273 -20.10 -7.95 16.39
N ALA A 274 -19.48 -6.78 16.53
CA ALA A 274 -19.61 -5.67 15.58
C ALA A 274 -18.96 -5.96 14.21
N VAL A 275 -17.90 -6.78 14.17
CA VAL A 275 -17.27 -7.26 12.93
C VAL A 275 -18.07 -8.40 12.29
N LYS A 276 -18.49 -9.41 13.08
CA LYS A 276 -19.20 -10.61 12.61
C LYS A 276 -20.61 -10.32 12.07
N SER A 277 -21.28 -9.32 12.62
CA SER A 277 -22.59 -8.86 12.12
C SER A 277 -22.51 -8.31 10.68
N ASP A 278 -21.42 -7.64 10.31
CA ASP A 278 -21.20 -7.17 8.92
C ASP A 278 -20.71 -8.30 7.99
N GLU A 279 -19.90 -9.25 8.47
CA GLU A 279 -19.50 -10.42 7.67
C GLU A 279 -20.71 -11.27 7.23
N SER A 280 -21.71 -11.41 8.11
CA SER A 280 -22.94 -12.13 7.76
C SER A 280 -23.75 -11.47 6.63
N GLN A 281 -23.59 -10.15 6.44
CA GLN A 281 -24.17 -9.42 5.31
C GLN A 281 -23.35 -9.58 4.02
N THR A 282 -22.05 -9.89 4.10
CA THR A 282 -21.21 -10.16 2.91
C THR A 282 -21.47 -11.52 2.26
N VAL A 283 -21.89 -12.54 3.01
CA VAL A 283 -22.18 -13.88 2.44
C VAL A 283 -23.54 -13.92 1.74
N ALA A 284 -24.47 -13.02 2.08
CA ALA A 284 -25.80 -12.97 1.51
C ALA A 284 -25.89 -12.27 0.13
N SER A 285 -24.79 -11.69 -0.37
CA SER A 285 -24.74 -11.09 -1.72
C SER A 285 -23.73 -11.78 -2.65
N PRO A 286 -23.93 -13.04 -3.05
CA PRO A 286 -23.29 -13.55 -4.26
C PRO A 286 -24.06 -13.00 -5.48
N SER A 287 -23.35 -12.56 -6.51
CA SER A 287 -23.88 -12.43 -7.88
C SER A 287 -24.93 -11.34 -8.14
N ALA A 288 -24.53 -10.06 -8.13
CA ALA A 288 -25.25 -9.01 -8.87
C ALA A 288 -24.31 -7.93 -9.41
N ALA A 289 -23.27 -8.34 -10.16
CA ALA A 289 -22.49 -7.41 -10.99
C ALA A 289 -21.96 -8.09 -12.26
N SER A 290 -22.65 -9.12 -12.75
CA SER A 290 -22.53 -9.63 -14.12
C SER A 290 -23.87 -9.40 -14.80
N GLY A 291 -24.01 -8.25 -15.45
CA GLY A 291 -25.19 -7.90 -16.22
C GLY A 291 -25.70 -6.52 -15.86
N MET A 292 -25.22 -5.52 -16.60
CA MET A 292 -26.07 -4.55 -17.27
C MET A 292 -25.19 -3.61 -18.12
N SER A 293 -25.37 -3.78 -19.44
CA SER A 293 -25.19 -2.81 -20.54
C SER A 293 -23.89 -2.00 -20.62
#